data_AF-A0A519X3E7-F1
#
_entry.id   AF-A0A519X3E7-F1
#
_cell.length_a   1.000
_cell.length_b   1.000
_cell.length_c   1.000
_cell.angle_alpha   90.00
_cell.angle_beta   90.00
_cell.angle_gamma   90.00
#
_symmetry.space_group_name_H-M   'P 1'
#
loop_
_entity.id
_entity.type
_entity.pdbx_description
1 polymer ?
#
loop_
_entity_poly.entity_id
_entity_poly.type
_entity_poly.pdbx_seq_one_letter_code
_entity_poly.pdbx_strand_id
1 'polypeptide(L)' 'MSKEHQYQNSLSWTGNKGSGTMDYRSYERSYIISVEHKADILGSSDSAFMGDKTKHNPEDLLVSSLSSCHMLW' A
#
# COMPACT_ATOMS: atom_id res chain seq x y z
N MET A 1 7.95 -1.68 -33.47
CA MET A 1 8.67 -1.87 -32.19
C MET A 1 7.69 -1.55 -31.08
N SER A 2 7.42 -2.47 -30.16
CA SER A 2 6.55 -2.17 -29.01
C SER A 2 7.25 -1.13 -28.14
N LYS A 3 6.54 -0.08 -27.75
CA LYS A 3 7.03 0.82 -26.71
C LYS A 3 7.00 0.06 -25.38
N GLU A 4 8.16 -0.03 -24.74
CA GLU A 4 8.25 -0.54 -23.37
C GLU A 4 7.89 0.59 -22.40
N HIS A 5 6.98 0.29 -21.48
CA HIS A 5 6.58 1.22 -20.42
C HIS A 5 6.97 0.59 -19.07
N GLN A 6 7.79 1.29 -18.30
CA GLN A 6 8.24 0.85 -16.98
C GLN A 6 7.55 1.69 -15.90
N TYR A 7 7.12 1.03 -14.82
CA TYR A 7 6.49 1.66 -13.67
C TYR A 7 7.26 1.26 -12.42
N GLN A 8 7.54 2.23 -11.54
CA GLN A 8 8.29 2.02 -10.31
C GLN A 8 7.60 2.74 -9.14
N ASN A 9 7.63 2.11 -7.97
CA ASN A 9 7.22 2.67 -6.70
C ASN A 9 8.16 2.18 -5.60
N SER A 10 8.14 2.85 -4.45
CA SER A 10 8.79 2.38 -3.23
C SER A 10 7.75 2.13 -2.17
N LEU A 11 8.02 1.14 -1.31
CA LEU A 11 7.17 0.77 -0.19
C LEU A 11 8.01 0.83 1.08
N SER A 12 7.59 1.63 2.05
CA SER A 12 8.28 1.77 3.33
C SER A 12 7.33 1.41 4.47
N TRP A 13 7.72 0.41 5.26
CA TRP A 13 6.95 0.03 6.44
C TRP A 13 7.16 1.04 7.56
N THR A 14 6.06 1.55 8.13
CA THR A 14 6.05 2.60 9.17
C THR A 14 5.40 2.14 10.47
N GLY A 15 5.15 0.83 10.59
CA GLY A 15 4.43 0.25 11.71
C GLY A 15 5.21 0.08 13.02
N ASN A 16 6.48 0.50 13.07
CA ASN A 16 7.27 0.42 14.28
C ASN A 16 6.79 1.46 15.31
N LYS A 17 6.23 1.00 16.43
CA LYS A 17 5.77 1.84 17.55
C LYS A 17 6.80 2.04 18.68
N GLY A 18 8.05 1.64 18.45
CA GLY A 18 9.14 1.74 19.44
C GLY A 18 9.56 0.40 20.04
N SER A 19 8.73 -0.64 19.96
CA SER A 19 9.08 -2.02 20.34
C SER A 19 9.51 -2.89 19.15
N GLY A 20 9.67 -2.31 17.95
CA GLY A 20 10.01 -3.07 16.74
C GLY A 20 9.00 -4.17 16.45
N THR A 21 9.49 -5.35 16.10
CA THR A 21 8.69 -6.56 15.81
C THR A 21 8.67 -7.56 16.97
N MET A 22 8.96 -7.10 18.20
CA MET A 22 9.12 -7.98 19.36
C MET A 22 7.90 -8.86 19.65
N ASP A 23 6.68 -8.37 19.36
CA ASP A 23 5.45 -9.14 19.47
C ASP A 23 4.58 -8.93 18.24
N TYR A 24 3.89 -9.98 17.81
CA TYR A 24 2.99 -9.93 16.64
C TYR A 24 1.88 -8.86 16.76
N ARG A 25 1.51 -8.49 17.99
CA ARG A 25 0.49 -7.47 18.27
C ARG A 25 1.08 -6.08 18.56
N SER A 26 2.39 -5.96 18.76
CA SER A 26 2.99 -4.70 19.22
C SER A 26 3.31 -3.74 18.08
N TYR A 27 3.32 -4.21 16.83
CA TYR A 27 3.54 -3.37 15.66
C TYR A 27 2.29 -3.20 14.80
N GLU A 28 2.25 -2.05 14.13
CA GLU A 28 1.23 -1.74 13.13
C GLU A 28 1.57 -2.38 11.78
N ARG A 29 0.55 -2.68 10.97
CA ARG A 29 0.76 -3.08 9.57
C ARG A 29 0.80 -1.87 8.63
N SER A 30 1.02 -0.68 9.17
CA SER A 30 1.08 0.57 8.44
C SER A 30 2.31 0.64 7.52
N TYR A 31 2.11 1.12 6.31
CA TYR A 31 3.18 1.39 5.35
C TYR A 31 2.81 2.60 4.48
N ILE A 32 3.81 3.12 3.77
CA ILE A 32 3.66 4.21 2.80
C ILE A 32 4.09 3.68 1.44
N ILE A 33 3.28 3.94 0.42
CA ILE A 33 3.64 3.75 -0.98
C ILE A 33 3.99 5.12 -1.56
N SER A 34 5.19 5.25 -2.11
CA SER A 34 5.65 6.47 -2.77
C SER A 34 5.91 6.21 -4.25
N VAL A 35 5.47 7.14 -5.09
CA VAL A 35 5.73 7.15 -6.53
C VAL A 35 6.28 8.52 -6.86
N GLU A 36 7.33 8.57 -7.68
CA GLU A 36 7.98 9.83 -8.03
C GLU A 36 6.96 10.84 -8.57
N HIS A 37 7.02 12.07 -8.05
CA HIS A 37 6.13 13.20 -8.37
C HIS A 37 4.63 13.00 -8.06
N LYS A 38 4.24 12.00 -7.27
CA LYS A 38 2.85 11.78 -6.83
C LYS A 38 2.74 11.91 -5.31
N ALA A 39 1.51 12.12 -4.85
CA ALA A 39 1.21 12.07 -3.42
C ALA A 39 1.38 10.64 -2.90
N ASP A 40 1.88 10.54 -1.67
CA ASP A 40 2.02 9.26 -0.97
C ASP A 40 0.66 8.63 -0.69
N ILE A 41 0.61 7.30 -0.80
CA ILE A 41 -0.56 6.51 -0.43
C ILE A 41 -0.26 5.85 0.92
N LEU A 42 -1.09 6.17 1.92
CA LEU A 42 -1.04 5.52 3.22
C LEU A 42 -1.75 4.17 3.15
N GLY A 43 -1.00 3.12 3.45
CA GLY A 43 -1.47 1.75 3.40
C GLY A 43 -1.46 1.06 4.76
N SER A 44 -2.29 0.03 4.89
CA SER A 44 -2.24 -0.93 5.99
C SER A 44 -2.67 -2.32 5.50
N SER A 45 -2.57 -3.34 6.35
CA SER A 45 -3.31 -4.58 6.09
C SER A 45 -4.82 -4.36 6.26
N ASP A 46 -5.64 -5.33 5.84
CA ASP A 46 -7.06 -5.30 6.17
C ASP A 46 -7.29 -5.34 7.69
N SER A 47 -8.40 -4.76 8.14
CA SER A 47 -8.82 -4.78 9.55
C SER A 47 -9.00 -6.19 10.11
N ALA A 48 -9.43 -7.16 9.30
CA ALA A 48 -9.49 -8.57 9.64
C ALA A 48 -8.11 -9.17 9.95
N PHE A 49 -7.05 -8.54 9.43
CA PHE A 49 -5.65 -8.90 9.65
C PHE A 49 -4.90 -7.86 10.50
N MET A 50 -5.61 -7.22 11.44
CA MET A 50 -5.06 -6.27 12.42
C MET A 50 -4.46 -5.00 11.82
N GLY A 51 -4.89 -4.61 10.63
CA GLY A 51 -4.52 -3.34 10.01
C GLY A 51 -5.48 -2.20 10.36
N ASP A 52 -5.13 -1.02 9.86
CA ASP A 52 -5.86 0.22 10.09
C ASP A 52 -6.91 0.46 9.00
N LYS A 53 -8.19 0.38 9.37
CA LYS A 53 -9.33 0.57 8.47
C LYS A 53 -9.43 1.98 7.87
N THR A 54 -8.67 2.96 8.37
CA THR A 54 -8.65 4.31 7.80
C THR A 54 -7.61 4.48 6.69
N LYS A 55 -6.87 3.42 6.36
CA LYS A 55 -5.83 3.40 5.31
C LYS A 55 -6.23 2.40 4.23
N HIS A 56 -5.66 2.55 3.05
CA HIS A 56 -5.90 1.60 1.95
C HIS A 56 -5.27 0.25 2.26
N ASN A 57 -6.01 -0.84 2.04
CA ASN A 57 -5.42 -2.19 2.03
C ASN A 57 -4.98 -2.58 0.59
N PRO A 58 -4.15 -3.63 0.43
CA PRO A 58 -3.76 -4.10 -0.89
C PRO A 58 -4.94 -4.48 -1.80
N GLU A 59 -6.01 -5.02 -1.22
CA GLU A 59 -7.20 -5.48 -1.94
C GLU A 59 -7.97 -4.31 -2.59
N ASP A 60 -8.17 -3.21 -1.85
CA ASP A 60 -8.77 -1.95 -2.32
C ASP A 60 -7.98 -1.41 -3.52
N LEU A 61 -6.64 -1.40 -3.40
CA LEU A 61 -5.74 -0.91 -4.44
C LEU A 61 -5.79 -1.80 -5.69
N LEU A 62 -5.89 -3.12 -5.54
CA LEU A 62 -6.01 -4.07 -6.65
C LEU A 62 -7.33 -3.87 -7.40
N VAL A 63 -8.46 -3.82 -6.68
CA VAL A 63 -9.78 -3.60 -7.26
C VAL A 63 -9.83 -2.25 -7.98
N SER A 64 -9.27 -1.20 -7.36
CA SER A 64 -9.19 0.14 -7.96
C SER A 64 -8.38 0.15 -9.26
N SER A 65 -7.21 -0.51 -9.26
CA SER A 65 -6.34 -0.62 -10.43
C SER A 65 -7.08 -1.26 -11.61
N LEU A 66 -7.65 -2.45 -11.41
CA LEU A 66 -8.38 -3.17 -12.47
C LEU A 66 -9.60 -2.41 -12.98
N SER A 67 -10.39 -1.84 -12.07
CA SER A 67 -11.58 -1.06 -12.42
C SER A 67 -11.22 0.16 -13.27
N SER A 68 -10.15 0.87 -12.90
CA SER A 68 -9.68 2.04 -13.64
C SER A 68 -9.13 1.68 -15.03
N CYS A 69 -8.40 0.55 -15.16
CA CYS A 69 -7.95 0.04 -16.44
C CYS A 69 -9.13 -0.25 -17.38
N HIS A 70 -10.18 -0.92 -16.90
CA HIS A 70 -11.36 -1.19 -17.73
C HIS A 70 -12.16 0.08 -18.04
N MET A 71 -12.18 1.06 -17.14
CA MET A 71 -12.93 2.32 -17.37
C MET A 71 -12.27 3.21 -18.43
N LEU A 72 -10.94 3.19 -18.52
CA LEU A 72 -10.16 4.09 -19.37
C LEU A 72 -9.61 3.43 -20.64
N TRP A 73 -9.93 2.16 -20.85
CA TRP A 73 -9.61 1.41 -22.07
C TRP A 73 -10.85 1.31 -22.96
#